data_AF-A0A5K1AIV8-F1
#
_entry.id   AF-A0A5K1AIV8-F1
#
_cell.length_a   1.000
_cell.length_b   1.000
_cell.length_c   1.000
_cell.angle_alpha   90.00
_cell.angle_beta   90.00
_cell.angle_gamma   90.00
#
_symmetry.space_group_name_H-M   'P 1'
#
loop_
_entity.id
_entity.type
_entity.pdbx_description
1 polymer ?
#
loop_
_entity_poly.entity_id
_entity_poly.type
_entity_poly.pdbx_seq_one_letter_code
_entity_poly.pdbx_strand_id
1 'polypeptide(L)' 'KALTHLQNLEFNATFADIPAPTLEWEEMAEAPVPRLDGSAVQINDRLYVISGYGSIDH' A
#
# COMPACT_ATOMS: atom_id res chain seq x y z
N LYS A 1 28.29 20.98 -30.98
CA LYS A 1 28.68 19.97 -29.96
C LYS A 1 28.81 20.73 -28.64
N ALA A 2 28.03 20.54 -27.58
CA ALA A 2 27.20 19.41 -27.16
C ALA A 2 25.83 19.92 -26.65
N LEU A 3 24.86 19.01 -26.66
CA LEU A 3 23.45 19.21 -26.37
C LEU A 3 23.20 19.46 -24.87
N THR A 4 22.52 20.56 -24.54
CA THR A 4 21.79 20.75 -23.28
C THR A 4 20.47 19.99 -23.37
N HIS A 5 20.49 18.69 -23.08
CA HIS A 5 19.29 17.90 -22.93
C HIS A 5 18.84 17.97 -21.47
N LEU A 6 18.10 19.04 -21.13
CA LEU A 6 17.28 19.04 -19.92
C LEU A 6 16.20 17.99 -20.16
N GLN A 7 16.40 16.80 -19.58
CA GLN A 7 15.40 15.74 -19.60
C GLN A 7 14.17 16.29 -18.89
N ASN A 8 13.05 16.34 -19.62
CA ASN A 8 11.74 16.51 -19.02
C ASN A 8 11.57 15.39 -17.99
N LEU A 9 11.66 15.71 -16.70
CA LEU A 9 11.26 14.79 -15.64
C LEU A 9 9.74 14.68 -15.73
N GLU A 10 9.26 13.72 -16.54
CA GLU A 10 7.88 13.28 -16.42
C GLU A 10 7.77 12.57 -15.06
N PHE A 11 7.18 13.26 -14.09
CA PHE A 11 6.80 12.62 -12.84
C PHE A 11 5.66 11.65 -13.17
N ASN A 12 5.99 10.35 -13.24
CA ASN A 12 4.97 9.31 -13.23
C ASN A 12 4.16 9.47 -11.93
N ALA A 13 2.85 9.70 -12.07
CA ALA A 13 1.95 9.89 -10.93
C ALA A 13 1.73 8.60 -10.11
N THR A 14 2.35 7.50 -10.53
CA THR A 14 2.36 6.22 -9.82
C THR A 14 3.71 6.02 -9.14
N PHE A 15 3.69 5.56 -7.88
CA PHE A 15 4.89 5.23 -7.11
C PHE A 15 5.69 4.03 -7.67
N ALA A 16 5.30 3.49 -8.82
CA ALA A 16 5.84 2.28 -9.41
C ALA A 16 7.31 2.40 -9.84
N ASP A 17 7.80 3.62 -10.08
CA ASP A 17 9.15 3.86 -10.59
C ASP A 17 10.18 4.15 -9.48
N ILE A 18 9.77 4.09 -8.21
CA ILE A 18 10.68 4.30 -7.07
C ILE A 18 11.28 2.95 -6.67
N PRO A 19 12.62 2.82 -6.59
CA PRO A 19 13.25 1.63 -6.05
C PRO A 19 12.71 1.30 -4.65
N ALA A 20 12.16 0.11 -4.47
CA ALA A 20 11.68 -0.41 -3.20
C ALA A 20 12.24 -1.83 -3.00
N PRO A 21 12.50 -2.25 -1.76
CA PRO A 21 12.87 -3.63 -1.49
C PRO A 21 11.70 -4.56 -1.83
N THR A 22 12.00 -5.76 -2.32
CA THR A 22 11.03 -6.85 -2.39
C THR A 22 10.65 -7.25 -0.96
N LEU A 23 9.35 -7.29 -0.68
CA LEU A 23 8.81 -7.84 0.56
C LEU A 23 8.26 -9.23 0.26
N GLU A 24 8.69 -10.21 1.03
CA GLU A 24 8.12 -11.56 0.98
C GLU A 24 6.84 -11.61 1.80
N TRP A 25 5.84 -12.33 1.30
CA TRP A 25 4.61 -12.56 2.05
C TRP A 25 4.88 -13.56 3.17
N GLU A 26 4.42 -13.23 4.37
CA GLU A 26 4.36 -14.14 5.50
C GLU A 26 2.95 -14.21 6.07
N GLU A 27 2.61 -15.34 6.66
CA GLU A 27 1.34 -15.51 7.36
C GLU A 27 1.44 -14.89 8.76
N MET A 28 0.46 -14.03 9.08
CA MET A 28 0.35 -13.34 10.37
C MET A 28 -0.82 -13.92 11.17
N ALA A 29 -0.87 -13.62 12.47
CA ALA A 29 -2.01 -14.00 13.30
C ALA A 29 -3.33 -13.46 12.72
N GLU A 30 -4.38 -14.29 12.76
CA GLU A 30 -5.70 -13.91 12.26
C GLU A 30 -6.24 -12.69 12.99
N ALA A 31 -7.00 -11.86 12.27
CA ALA A 31 -7.74 -10.77 12.88
C ALA A 31 -8.79 -11.34 13.87
N PRO A 32 -9.11 -10.63 14.98
CA PRO A 32 -10.07 -11.12 15.96
C PRO A 32 -11.48 -11.42 15.41
N VAL A 33 -11.84 -10.83 14.26
CA VAL A 33 -13.10 -11.04 13.55
C VAL A 33 -12.88 -10.89 12.03
N PRO A 34 -13.66 -11.56 11.18
CA PRO A 34 -13.67 -11.33 9.73
C PRO A 34 -14.04 -9.87 9.39
N ARG A 35 -13.41 -9.32 8.34
CA ARG A 35 -13.64 -7.94 7.88
C ARG A 35 -13.53 -7.83 6.35
N LEU A 36 -14.55 -7.27 5.73
CA LEU A 36 -14.59 -6.84 4.33
C LEU A 36 -14.79 -5.32 4.25
N ASP A 37 -14.15 -4.64 3.29
CA ASP A 37 -14.26 -3.18 3.08
C ASP A 37 -13.96 -2.31 4.33
N GLY A 38 -13.05 -2.79 5.17
CA GLY A 38 -12.50 -2.02 6.29
C GLY A 38 -11.47 -0.98 5.84
N SER A 39 -11.20 0.01 6.69
CA SER A 39 -10.08 0.94 6.53
C SER A 39 -8.94 0.56 7.46
N ALA A 40 -7.70 0.74 7.04
CA ALA A 40 -6.53 0.48 7.87
C ALA A 40 -5.57 1.67 7.90
N VAL A 41 -4.93 1.90 9.04
CA VAL A 41 -3.89 2.93 9.22
C VAL A 41 -2.79 2.40 10.13
N GLN A 42 -1.54 2.67 9.78
CA GLN A 42 -0.40 2.42 10.64
C GLN A 42 -0.09 3.65 11.50
N ILE A 43 0.11 3.43 12.81
CA ILE A 43 0.62 4.45 13.74
C ILE A 43 1.79 3.82 14.50
N ASN A 44 2.99 4.37 14.33
CA ASN A 44 4.25 3.78 14.80
C ASN A 44 4.44 2.35 14.27
N ASP A 45 4.59 1.38 15.18
CA ASP A 45 4.78 -0.04 14.94
C ASP A 45 3.47 -0.85 14.98
N ARG A 46 2.31 -0.17 14.91
CA ARG A 46 0.99 -0.81 15.07
C ARG A 46 0.09 -0.54 13.87
N LEU A 47 -0.52 -1.61 13.36
CA LEU A 47 -1.57 -1.57 12.35
C LEU A 47 -2.95 -1.53 13.02
N TYR A 48 -3.73 -0.48 12.76
CA TYR A 48 -5.10 -0.34 13.22
C TYR A 48 -6.05 -0.61 12.05
N VAL A 49 -7.04 -1.47 12.27
CA VAL A 49 -8.08 -1.79 11.28
C VAL A 49 -9.43 -1.35 11.85
N ILE A 50 -10.15 -0.53 11.11
CA ILE A 50 -11.36 0.17 11.55
C ILE A 50 -12.52 -0.16 10.59
N SER A 51 -13.70 -0.39 11.17
CA SER A 51 -14.93 -0.71 10.42
C SER A 51 -14.83 -2.04 9.63
N GLY A 52 -15.71 -2.20 8.65
CA GLY A 52 -15.83 -3.35 7.74
C GLY A 52 -17.00 -4.27 8.07
N TYR A 53 -17.48 -5.00 7.06
CA TYR A 53 -18.55 -6.00 7.18
C TYR A 53 -17.99 -7.34 7.66
N GLY A 54 -18.69 -8.00 8.59
CA GLY A 54 -18.33 -9.35 9.06
C GLY A 54 -18.80 -10.46 8.13
N SER A 55 -19.89 -10.22 7.39
CA SER A 55 -20.45 -11.09 6.35
C SER A 55 -21.05 -10.23 5.24
N ILE A 56 -21.21 -10.81 4.05
CA ILE A 56 -22.11 -10.30 3.02
C ILE A 56 -23.36 -11.17 3.10
N ASP A 57 -24.51 -10.58 3.39
CA ASP A 57 -25.79 -11.29 3.34
C ASP A 57 -26.34 -11.22 1.90
N HIS A 58 -26.86 -12.34 1.39
CA HIS A 58 -27.41 -12.50 0.04
C HIS A 58 -28.93 -12.50 0.02
#